data_AF-A0A2R5L2P5-F1
#
_entry.id   AF-A0A2R5L2P5-F1
#
_cell.length_a   1.000
_cell.length_b   1.000
_cell.length_c   1.000
_cell.angle_alpha   90.00
_cell.angle_beta   90.00
_cell.angle_gamma   90.00
#
_symmetry.space_group_name_H-M   'P 1'
#
loop_
_entity.id
_entity.type
_entity.pdbx_description
1 polymer ?
#
loop_
_entity_poly.entity_id
_entity_poly.type
_entity_poly.pdbx_seq_one_letter_code
_entity_poly.pdbx_strand_id
1 'polypeptide(L)'
;ILMVDMVKALDAFSDQQTRLVAIVDGLDSCEQEKVLSVLDAVHTLFTDSSAPFIIVLAIDPHIITKAIELHVHRVFSESSISGHDYLRNIVHLPFYLQNSGLRKVKQAQNVAERARGRT
;
A
#
# COMPACT_ATOMS: atom_id res chain seq x y z
N ILE A 1 8.12 -4.81 -14.78
CA ILE A 1 8.15 -5.22 -16.21
C ILE A 1 7.60 -6.63 -16.37
N LEU A 2 8.26 -7.68 -15.89
CA LEU A 2 7.83 -9.07 -16.09
C LEU A 2 6.39 -9.38 -15.61
N MET A 3 6.00 -8.90 -14.43
CA MET A 3 4.62 -9.05 -13.92
C MET A 3 3.58 -8.28 -14.76
N VAL A 4 3.97 -7.14 -15.35
CA VAL A 4 3.09 -6.35 -16.22
C VAL A 4 2.82 -7.12 -17.51
N ASP A 5 3.86 -7.70 -18.10
CA ASP A 5 3.73 -8.47 -19.34
C ASP A 5 2.91 -9.74 -19.13
N MET A 6 3.08 -10.39 -17.99
CA MET A 6 2.25 -11.54 -17.60
C MET A 6 0.77 -11.16 -17.46
N VAL A 7 0.46 -10.04 -16.81
CA VAL A 7 -0.92 -9.55 -16.69
C VAL A 7 -1.49 -9.20 -18.06
N LYS A 8 -0.73 -8.53 -18.93
CA LYS A 8 -1.16 -8.21 -20.31
C LYS A 8 -1.45 -9.46 -21.14
N ALA A 9 -0.62 -10.50 -21.01
CA ALA A 9 -0.86 -11.78 -21.68
C ALA A 9 -2.12 -12.49 -21.15
N LEU A 10 -2.34 -12.43 -19.84
CA LEU A 10 -3.54 -12.98 -19.21
C LEU A 10 -4.81 -12.22 -19.66
N ASP A 11 -4.74 -10.89 -19.75
CA ASP A 11 -5.84 -10.06 -20.23
C ASP A 11 -6.18 -10.39 -21.68
N ALA A 12 -5.17 -10.54 -22.54
CA ALA A 12 -5.34 -10.94 -23.94
C ALA A 12 -5.91 -12.36 -24.10
N PHE A 13 -5.60 -13.27 -23.17
CA PHE A 13 -6.10 -14.64 -23.20
C PHE A 13 -7.53 -14.77 -22.68
N SER A 14 -7.86 -14.02 -21.62
CA SER A 14 -9.16 -14.10 -20.94
C SER A 14 -10.20 -13.12 -21.47
N ASP A 15 -9.79 -12.13 -22.27
CA ASP A 15 -10.59 -10.99 -22.70
C ASP A 15 -11.22 -10.24 -21.51
N GLN A 16 -10.49 -10.18 -20.40
CA GLN A 16 -10.88 -9.51 -19.17
C GLN A 16 -9.73 -8.62 -18.69
N GLN A 17 -10.07 -7.49 -18.06
CA GLN A 17 -9.08 -6.61 -17.46
C GLN A 17 -8.68 -7.12 -16.07
N THR A 18 -7.45 -7.60 -15.93
CA THR A 18 -6.89 -8.05 -14.65
C THR A 18 -6.18 -6.90 -13.94
N ARG A 19 -6.36 -6.82 -12.63
CA ARG A 19 -5.61 -5.91 -11.75
C ARG A 19 -4.88 -6.73 -10.69
N LEU A 20 -3.58 -6.49 -10.52
CA LEU A 20 -2.81 -7.10 -9.46
C LEU A 20 -2.91 -6.24 -8.20
N VAL A 21 -3.52 -6.78 -7.15
CA VAL A 21 -3.61 -6.12 -5.85
C VAL A 21 -2.48 -6.62 -4.94
N ALA A 22 -1.58 -5.74 -4.53
CA ALA A 22 -0.54 -6.03 -3.56
C ALA A 22 -0.87 -5.36 -2.22
N ILE A 23 -0.90 -6.13 -1.15
CA ILE A 23 -1.11 -5.62 0.21
C ILE A 23 0.25 -5.57 0.90
N VAL A 24 0.63 -4.39 1.35
CA VAL A 24 1.87 -4.15 2.09
C VAL A 24 1.47 -3.73 3.50
N ASP A 25 1.80 -4.55 4.47
CA ASP A 25 1.46 -4.38 5.88
C ASP A 25 2.70 -4.59 6.77
N GLY A 26 2.62 -4.20 8.04
CA GLY A 26 3.66 -4.44 9.04
C GLY A 26 4.91 -3.57 8.85
N LEU A 27 4.81 -2.49 8.08
CA LEU A 27 5.92 -1.55 7.87
C LEU A 27 6.35 -0.84 9.16
N ASP A 28 5.48 -0.79 10.18
CA ASP A 28 5.77 -0.27 11.51
C ASP A 28 6.75 -1.14 12.33
N SER A 29 6.84 -2.43 12.01
CA SER A 29 7.75 -3.38 12.65
C SER A 29 9.13 -3.47 11.99
N CYS A 30 9.29 -2.83 10.82
CA CYS A 30 10.51 -2.87 10.04
C CYS A 30 11.53 -1.81 10.48
N GLU A 31 12.82 -2.12 10.30
CA GLU A 31 13.88 -1.13 10.46
C GLU A 31 13.68 0.04 9.48
N GLN A 32 14.03 1.26 9.91
CA GLN A 32 13.76 2.50 9.16
C GLN A 32 14.27 2.45 7.70
N GLU A 33 15.46 1.87 7.48
CA GLU A 33 16.04 1.72 6.13
C GLU A 33 15.19 0.82 5.22
N LYS A 34 14.61 -0.24 5.77
CA LYS A 34 13.75 -1.17 5.02
C LYS A 34 12.44 -0.50 4.62
N VAL A 35 11.88 0.32 5.50
CA VAL A 35 10.64 1.05 5.22
C VAL A 35 10.78 1.95 4.00
N LEU A 36 11.89 2.71 3.91
CA LEU A 36 12.15 3.57 2.75
C LEU A 36 12.40 2.79 1.47
N SER A 37 13.17 1.70 1.55
CA SER A 37 13.38 0.83 0.39
C SER A 37 12.06 0.28 -0.15
N VAL A 38 11.11 -0.08 0.73
CA VAL A 38 9.77 -0.49 0.30
C VAL A 38 9.00 0.67 -0.32
N LEU A 39 9.03 1.87 0.26
CA LEU A 39 8.36 3.04 -0.31
C LEU A 39 8.91 3.41 -1.69
N ASP A 40 10.22 3.35 -1.89
CA ASP A 40 10.86 3.60 -3.18
C ASP A 40 10.49 2.53 -4.22
N ALA A 41 10.41 1.26 -3.81
CA ALA A 41 9.95 0.18 -4.66
C ALA A 41 8.49 0.39 -5.08
N VAL A 42 7.63 0.79 -4.14
CA VAL A 42 6.23 1.13 -4.38
C VAL A 42 6.12 2.31 -5.35
N HIS A 43 6.85 3.40 -5.13
CA HIS A 43 6.87 4.55 -6.04
C HIS A 43 7.33 4.15 -7.44
N THR A 44 8.39 3.34 -7.56
CA THR A 44 8.90 2.85 -8.85
C THR A 44 7.88 2.00 -9.60
N LEU A 45 7.04 1.22 -8.90
CA LEU A 45 5.95 0.47 -9.52
C LEU A 45 4.83 1.38 -10.04
N PHE A 46 4.64 2.57 -9.46
CA PHE A 46 3.62 3.55 -9.84
C PHE A 46 4.05 4.54 -10.92
N THR A 47 5.34 4.66 -11.22
CA THR A 47 5.84 5.58 -12.26
C THR A 47 5.28 5.24 -13.65
N ASP A 48 4.90 3.97 -13.88
CA ASP A 48 4.25 3.54 -15.11
C ASP A 48 2.73 3.58 -14.96
N SER A 49 2.12 4.63 -15.50
CA SER A 49 0.65 4.81 -15.56
C SER A 49 -0.11 3.68 -16.25
N SER A 50 0.57 2.83 -17.05
CA SER A 50 -0.02 1.68 -17.72
C SER A 50 0.04 0.37 -16.91
N ALA A 51 0.68 0.41 -15.75
CA ALA A 51 0.88 -0.78 -14.94
C ALA A 51 -0.41 -1.18 -14.19
N PRO A 52 -0.84 -2.45 -14.23
CA PRO A 52 -2.12 -2.90 -13.68
C PRO A 52 -2.06 -3.15 -12.16
N PHE A 53 -1.27 -2.38 -11.42
CA PHE A 53 -1.06 -2.59 -9.99
C PHE A 53 -1.96 -1.70 -9.12
N ILE A 54 -2.51 -2.29 -8.07
CA ILE A 54 -3.16 -1.58 -6.96
C ILE A 54 -2.38 -1.96 -5.70
N ILE A 55 -1.74 -1.00 -5.05
CA ILE A 55 -1.00 -1.25 -3.80
C ILE A 55 -1.79 -0.68 -2.64
N VAL A 56 -2.08 -1.53 -1.67
CA VAL A 56 -2.73 -1.14 -0.40
C VAL A 56 -1.66 -1.12 0.67
N LEU A 57 -1.32 0.07 1.15
CA LEU A 57 -0.38 0.27 2.25
C LEU A 57 -1.15 0.31 3.57
N ALA A 58 -0.87 -0.63 4.47
CA ALA A 58 -1.35 -0.64 5.84
C ALA A 58 -0.20 -0.25 6.78
N ILE A 59 -0.22 1.00 7.24
CA ILE A 59 0.76 1.54 8.19
C ILE A 59 0.14 2.71 8.98
N ASP A 60 0.62 2.92 10.20
CA ASP A 60 0.33 4.14 10.95
C ASP A 60 1.04 5.36 10.31
N PRO A 61 0.30 6.39 9.86
CA PRO A 61 0.88 7.59 9.26
C PRO A 61 1.95 8.26 10.13
N HIS A 62 1.84 8.22 11.47
CA HIS A 62 2.83 8.83 12.35
C HIS A 62 4.16 8.09 12.35
N ILE A 63 4.13 6.76 12.26
CA ILE A 63 5.32 5.92 12.23
C ILE A 63 6.09 6.16 10.93
N ILE A 64 5.38 6.18 9.80
CA ILE A 64 5.99 6.40 8.48
C ILE A 64 6.52 7.83 8.33
N THR A 65 5.80 8.86 8.79
CA THR A 65 6.28 10.25 8.77
C THR A 65 7.56 10.39 9.59
N LYS A 66 7.60 9.81 10.80
CA LYS A 66 8.80 9.85 11.66
C LYS A 66 9.98 9.08 11.07
N ALA A 67 9.73 7.93 10.44
CA ALA A 67 10.76 7.14 9.76
C ALA A 67 11.39 7.92 8.59
N ILE A 68 10.56 8.62 7.79
CA ILE A 68 11.04 9.45 6.68
C ILE A 68 11.82 10.65 7.21
N GLU A 69 11.29 11.40 8.18
CA GLU A 69 11.96 12.59 8.74
C GLU A 69 13.35 12.29 9.32
N LEU A 70 13.49 11.19 10.07
CA LEU A 70 14.77 10.77 10.65
C LEU A 70 15.82 10.40 9.58
N HIS A 71 15.39 9.95 8.40
CA HIS A 71 16.27 9.53 7.32
C HIS A 71 16.56 10.65 6.31
N VAL A 72 15.60 11.55 6.05
CA VAL A 72 15.78 12.74 5.21
C VAL A 72 16.85 13.65 5.79
N HIS A 73 16.93 13.80 7.12
CA HIS A 73 18.02 14.52 7.77
C HIS A 73 19.42 13.91 7.55
N ARG A 74 19.53 12.63 7.17
CA ARG A 74 20.79 11.96 6.89
C ARG A 74 21.20 12.01 5.41
N VAL A 75 20.24 12.13 4.49
CA VAL A 75 20.46 12.01 3.03
C VAL A 75 20.33 13.36 2.31
N PHE A 76 19.57 14.31 2.85
CA PHE A 76 19.31 15.61 2.22
C PHE A 76 19.55 16.76 3.21
N SER A 77 20.78 17.26 3.24
CA SER A 77 21.10 18.51 3.94
C SER A 77 20.58 19.78 3.22
N GLU A 78 19.96 19.65 2.03
CA GLU A 78 19.65 20.81 1.17
C GLU A 78 18.22 20.86 0.59
N SER A 79 17.36 19.87 0.82
CA SER A 79 15.96 19.92 0.37
C SER A 79 14.99 19.76 1.54
N SER A 80 14.22 20.80 1.81
CA SER A 80 13.22 20.87 2.89
C SER A 80 11.96 20.05 2.57
N ILE A 81 12.09 18.83 2.04
CA ILE A 81 10.96 17.97 1.74
C ILE A 81 10.54 17.29 3.04
N SER A 82 9.35 17.62 3.53
CA SER A 82 8.81 16.99 4.75
C SER A 82 8.38 15.54 4.46
N GLY A 83 8.43 14.67 5.47
CA GLY A 83 7.94 13.28 5.32
C GLY A 83 6.46 13.21 4.92
N HIS A 84 5.69 14.25 5.26
CA HIS A 84 4.31 14.41 4.84
C HIS A 84 4.17 14.68 3.33
N ASP A 85 5.03 15.51 2.73
CA ASP A 85 4.98 15.81 1.29
C ASP A 85 5.37 14.58 0.46
N TYR A 86 6.32 13.78 0.94
CA TYR A 86 6.67 12.50 0.31
C TYR A 86 5.48 11.54 0.30
N LEU A 87 4.79 11.37 1.44
CA LEU A 87 3.59 10.52 1.51
C LEU A 87 2.46 11.01 0.62
N ARG A 88 2.26 12.33 0.51
CA ARG A 88 1.25 12.91 -0.39
C ARG A 88 1.50 12.55 -1.86
N ASN A 89 2.76 12.40 -2.27
CA ASN A 89 3.11 12.04 -3.64
C ASN A 89 2.89 10.55 -3.95
N ILE A 90 2.92 9.67 -2.94
CA ILE A 90 2.77 8.22 -3.13
C ILE A 90 1.34 7.76 -2.87
N VAL A 91 0.66 8.36 -1.89
CA VAL A 91 -0.66 7.94 -1.45
C VAL A 91 -1.74 8.68 -2.24
N HIS A 92 -2.25 8.03 -3.28
CA HIS A 92 -3.32 8.56 -4.12
C HIS A 92 -4.69 8.60 -3.43
N LEU A 93 -4.97 7.63 -2.56
CA LEU A 93 -6.25 7.53 -1.85
C LEU A 93 -6.03 7.12 -0.39
N PRO A 94 -5.85 8.08 0.53
CA PRO A 94 -5.76 7.76 1.95
C PRO A 94 -7.14 7.39 2.49
N PHE A 95 -7.23 6.27 3.21
CA PHE A 95 -8.41 5.92 4.00
C PHE A 95 -7.97 5.50 5.41
N TYR A 96 -8.78 5.86 6.39
CA TYR A 96 -8.46 5.62 7.80
C TYR A 96 -9.47 4.64 8.39
N LEU A 97 -8.96 3.62 9.08
CA LEU A 97 -9.82 2.67 9.79
C LEU A 97 -10.43 3.36 11.02
N GLN A 98 -11.70 3.74 10.91
CA GLN A 98 -12.47 4.21 12.06
C GLN A 98 -12.89 3.00 12.91
N ASN A 99 -12.66 3.06 14.22
CA ASN A 99 -13.06 2.01 15.18
C ASN A 99 -14.57 1.66 15.10
N SER A 100 -15.42 2.60 14.70
CA SER A 100 -16.84 2.38 14.45
C SER A 100 -17.11 1.47 13.23
N GLY A 101 -16.28 1.55 12.19
CA GLY A 101 -16.35 0.69 11.01
C GLY A 101 -15.88 -0.73 11.29
N LEU A 102 -14.81 -0.89 12.08
CA LEU A 102 -14.29 -2.20 12.50
C LEU A 102 -15.32 -3.04 13.26
N ARG A 103 -16.19 -2.40 14.07
CA ARG A 103 -17.31 -3.10 14.73
C ARG A 103 -18.31 -3.68 13.73
N LYS A 104 -18.63 -2.95 12.66
CA LYS A 104 -19.54 -3.43 11.61
C LYS A 104 -18.91 -4.56 10.78
N VAL A 105 -17.63 -4.44 10.45
CA VAL A 105 -16.87 -5.49 9.76
C VAL A 105 -16.80 -6.75 10.61
N LYS A 106 -16.51 -6.64 11.90
CA LYS A 106 -16.50 -7.78 12.84
C LYS A 106 -17.88 -8.43 12.97
N GLN A 107 -18.96 -7.64 12.99
CA GLN A 107 -20.32 -8.19 12.93
C GLN A 107 -20.58 -8.93 11.61
N ALA A 108 -20.20 -8.36 10.47
CA ALA A 108 -20.37 -8.99 9.16
C ALA A 108 -19.56 -10.30 9.04
N GLN A 109 -18.31 -10.32 9.52
CA GLN A 109 -17.48 -11.53 9.58
C GLN A 109 -18.11 -12.62 10.44
N ASN A 110 -18.57 -12.28 11.65
CA ASN A 110 -19.25 -13.23 12.53
C ASN A 110 -20.53 -13.81 11.89
N VAL A 111 -21.28 -13.00 11.14
CA VAL A 111 -22.48 -13.46 10.41
C VAL A 111 -22.10 -14.37 9.24
N ALA A 112 -21.06 -14.02 8.48
CA ALA A 112 -20.56 -14.84 7.36
C ALA A 112 -20.02 -16.21 7.83
N GLU A 113 -19.29 -16.25 8.94
CA GLU A 113 -18.80 -17.49 9.55
C GLU A 113 -19.94 -18.40 10.02
N ARG A 114 -20.97 -17.83 10.65
CA ARG A 114 -22.18 -18.58 11.05
C ARG A 114 -22.97 -19.12 9.85
N ALA A 115 -22.96 -18.42 8.72
CA ALA A 115 -23.59 -18.89 7.49
C ALA A 115 -22.81 -20.06 6.86
N ARG A 116 -21.47 -20.05 6.99
CA ARG A 116 -20.59 -21.11 6.45
C ARG A 116 -20.68 -22.44 7.18
N GLY A 117 -20.95 -22.43 8.49
CA GLY A 117 -21.07 -23.65 9.31
C GLY A 117 -22.44 -24.35 9.26
N ARG A 118 -23.33 -23.99 8.35
CA ARG A 118 -24.71 -24.53 8.22
C ARG A 118 -24.94 -25.43 6.98
N THR A 119 -23.89 -25.71 6.22
CA THR A 119 -23.86 -26.73 5.16
C THR A 119 -23.14 -27.97 5.69
#